data_AF-R5PM04-F1
#
_entry.id   AF-R5PM04-F1
#
_cell.length_a   1.000
_cell.length_b   1.000
_cell.length_c   1.000
_cell.angle_alpha   90.00
_cell.angle_beta   90.00
_cell.angle_gamma   90.00
#
_symmetry.space_group_name_H-M   'P 1'
#
loop_
_entity.id
_entity.type
_entity.pdbx_description
1 polymer ?
#
loop_
_entity_poly.entity_id
_entity_poly.type
_entity_poly.pdbx_seq_one_letter_code
_entity_poly.pdbx_strand_id
1 'polypeptide(L)'
;MGIKIDLKKTAALWGCIYLFLSIGPFMFWLLPLSLFLAISLGVIFLITLKLWQIGQLVLTKDRVLLFVLFLLYIIHLALPLWGHSFDWSKIFVFSPLLCIIFWEDSIYYKLFRLFRKWMIFFAFFSIVVFILFALGATFDTIPHYEIDGGLISIVKRNVIYYVYGPVVVASNCVYPLLDVMFVRACGPFLEPGHLAIILGFLVAIENILYQKYSIILLICGFLTFSPAFYIMFILICLYNIYYNRQRKYLFYLFGILLGIGIIIILLPETIKEYLWYILMERRFENASGDVLDNRSGSEILRKYNAFINSADVFMGRGVADMDGSDGFLSDYRGFVYSYGIWGMLLFVLIQIGIFLKVKLRIVYLFSMFVLLVLLHRAWMLGASYLFLLVLLAVHAYSYYNSSPRNIIK
;
A
#
# COMPACT_ATOMS: atom_id res chain seq x y z
N MET A 1 26.12 4.46 -34.78
CA MET A 1 24.66 4.68 -34.62
C MET A 1 24.33 4.58 -33.12
N GLY A 2 24.44 5.69 -32.38
CA GLY A 2 24.26 5.67 -30.92
C GLY A 2 22.77 5.58 -30.58
N ILE A 3 22.37 4.58 -29.78
CA ILE A 3 21.01 4.49 -29.24
C ILE A 3 20.74 5.78 -28.45
N LYS A 4 19.86 6.64 -28.96
CA LYS A 4 19.47 7.88 -28.27
C LYS A 4 18.55 7.51 -27.11
N ILE A 5 19.14 7.32 -25.93
CA ILE A 5 18.40 6.96 -24.70
C ILE A 5 17.44 8.11 -24.35
N ASP A 6 16.13 7.83 -24.36
CA ASP A 6 15.12 8.78 -23.88
C ASP A 6 15.17 8.85 -22.35
N LEU A 7 15.82 9.89 -21.82
CA LEU A 7 16.06 10.05 -20.38
C LEU A 7 14.77 10.04 -19.56
N LYS A 8 13.66 10.56 -20.07
CA LYS A 8 12.36 10.55 -19.36
C LYS A 8 11.78 9.14 -19.27
N LYS A 9 11.98 8.30 -20.28
CA LYS A 9 11.60 6.87 -20.21
C LYS A 9 12.49 6.12 -19.23
N THR A 10 13.79 6.40 -19.23
CA THR A 10 14.73 5.79 -18.27
C THR A 10 14.40 6.18 -16.83
N ALA A 11 14.08 7.45 -16.59
CA ALA A 11 13.62 7.94 -15.28
C ALA A 11 12.34 7.21 -14.82
N ALA A 12 11.35 7.09 -15.71
CA ALA A 12 10.11 6.36 -15.42
C ALA A 12 10.34 4.86 -15.13
N LEU A 13 11.27 4.22 -15.84
CA LEU A 13 11.65 2.82 -15.61
C LEU A 13 12.27 2.63 -14.23
N TRP A 14 13.27 3.45 -13.87
CA TRP A 14 13.95 3.34 -12.58
C TRP A 14 13.05 3.76 -11.42
N GLY A 15 12.17 4.74 -11.62
CA GLY A 15 11.12 5.06 -10.64
C GLY A 15 10.11 3.90 -10.46
N CYS A 16 9.80 3.15 -11.52
CA CYS A 16 8.97 1.95 -11.43
C CYS A 16 9.69 0.80 -10.71
N ILE A 17 10.98 0.58 -10.98
CA ILE A 17 11.81 -0.39 -10.27
C ILE A 17 11.85 -0.04 -8.78
N TYR A 18 12.13 1.22 -8.45
CA TYR A 18 12.12 1.71 -7.07
C TYR A 18 10.76 1.51 -6.38
N LEU A 19 9.66 1.89 -7.05
CA LEU A 19 8.32 1.67 -6.52
C LEU A 19 8.06 0.17 -6.28
N PHE A 20 8.51 -0.68 -7.19
CA PHE A 20 8.37 -2.13 -7.06
C PHE A 20 9.27 -2.73 -5.98
N LEU A 21 10.47 -2.19 -5.74
CA LEU A 21 11.34 -2.61 -4.63
C LEU A 21 10.76 -2.18 -3.27
N SER A 22 10.25 -0.95 -3.19
CA SER A 22 9.74 -0.36 -1.94
C SER A 22 8.47 -1.04 -1.42
N ILE A 23 7.68 -1.67 -2.29
CA ILE A 23 6.52 -2.50 -1.90
C ILE A 23 6.92 -3.92 -1.42
N GLY A 24 8.21 -4.26 -1.39
CA GLY A 24 8.73 -5.49 -0.76
C GLY A 24 8.25 -6.82 -1.38
N PRO A 25 8.49 -7.07 -2.68
CA PRO A 25 8.01 -8.27 -3.34
C PRO A 25 8.88 -9.49 -2.99
N PHE A 26 8.31 -10.69 -3.09
CA PHE A 26 8.91 -11.94 -2.60
C PHE A 26 10.28 -12.28 -3.19
N MET A 27 10.54 -11.83 -4.42
CA MET A 27 11.83 -12.02 -5.09
C MET A 27 13.02 -11.45 -4.28
N PHE A 28 12.77 -10.52 -3.35
CA PHE A 28 13.81 -9.93 -2.50
C PHE A 28 13.72 -10.34 -1.03
N TRP A 29 12.88 -11.32 -0.65
CA TRP A 29 12.83 -11.75 0.76
C TRP A 29 14.09 -12.50 1.19
N LEU A 30 14.70 -13.25 0.26
CA LEU A 30 15.94 -14.00 0.50
C LEU A 30 17.20 -13.26 -0.02
N LEU A 31 17.03 -12.04 -0.54
CA LEU A 31 18.10 -11.22 -1.08
C LEU A 31 18.26 -9.94 -0.24
N PRO A 32 19.44 -9.29 -0.24
CA PRO A 32 19.64 -8.06 0.52
C PRO A 32 18.89 -6.89 -0.14
N LEU A 33 17.59 -6.73 0.15
CA LEU A 33 16.73 -5.66 -0.41
C LEU A 33 17.35 -4.26 -0.24
N SER A 34 18.05 -4.02 0.87
CA SER A 34 18.78 -2.78 1.14
C SER A 34 19.85 -2.46 0.07
N LEU A 35 20.55 -3.47 -0.45
CA LEU A 35 21.53 -3.31 -1.53
C LEU A 35 20.85 -2.87 -2.83
N PHE A 36 19.72 -3.49 -3.19
CA PHE A 36 18.96 -3.11 -4.39
C PHE A 36 18.37 -1.70 -4.28
N LEU A 37 17.89 -1.33 -3.09
CA LEU A 37 17.44 0.03 -2.82
C LEU A 37 18.58 1.05 -2.90
N ALA A 38 19.78 0.72 -2.42
CA ALA A 38 20.96 1.57 -2.55
C ALA A 38 21.40 1.74 -4.02
N ILE A 39 21.40 0.67 -4.82
CA ILE A 39 21.65 0.76 -6.27
C ILE A 39 20.59 1.64 -6.94
N SER A 40 19.31 1.43 -6.61
CA SER A 40 18.21 2.22 -7.16
C SER A 40 18.35 3.70 -6.81
N LEU A 41 18.76 4.03 -5.57
CA LEU A 41 19.07 5.39 -5.16
C LEU A 41 20.19 6.00 -6.01
N GLY A 42 21.32 5.31 -6.16
CA GLY A 42 22.45 5.79 -6.96
C GLY A 42 22.05 6.08 -8.41
N VAL A 43 21.27 5.20 -9.04
CA VAL A 43 20.81 5.40 -10.41
C VAL A 43 19.80 6.54 -10.53
N ILE A 44 18.82 6.63 -9.61
CA ILE A 44 17.84 7.73 -9.57
C ILE A 44 18.53 9.08 -9.37
N PHE A 45 19.56 9.14 -8.51
CA PHE A 45 20.36 10.33 -8.29
C PHE A 45 21.08 10.77 -9.58
N LEU A 46 21.77 9.84 -10.26
CA LEU A 46 22.44 10.12 -11.53
C LEU A 46 21.48 10.58 -12.64
N ILE A 47 20.29 9.96 -12.73
CA ILE A 47 19.24 10.38 -13.66
C ILE A 47 18.77 11.80 -13.35
N THR A 48 18.59 12.12 -12.05
CA THR A 48 18.14 13.43 -11.61
C THR A 48 19.18 14.51 -11.90
N LEU A 49 20.48 14.23 -11.69
CA LEU A 49 21.56 15.13 -12.11
C LEU A 49 21.56 15.38 -13.61
N LYS A 50 21.35 14.33 -14.43
CA LYS A 50 21.25 14.51 -15.88
C LYS A 50 20.02 15.32 -16.28
N LEU A 51 18.87 15.09 -15.64
CA LEU A 51 17.66 15.89 -15.86
C LEU A 51 17.88 17.35 -15.48
N TRP A 52 18.64 17.62 -14.42
CA TRP A 52 19.02 18.97 -14.02
C TRP A 52 19.87 19.67 -15.08
N GLN A 53 20.91 19.00 -15.59
CA GLN A 53 21.81 19.54 -16.62
C GLN A 53 21.08 19.95 -17.90
N ILE A 54 20.00 19.24 -18.26
CA ILE A 54 19.19 19.55 -19.44
C ILE A 54 17.95 20.41 -19.14
N GLY A 55 17.83 20.95 -17.91
CA GLY A 55 16.74 21.86 -17.52
C GLY A 55 15.35 21.21 -17.42
N GLN A 56 15.28 19.89 -17.17
CA GLN A 56 14.03 19.12 -17.09
C GLN A 56 13.61 18.79 -15.64
N LEU A 57 14.11 19.53 -14.67
CA LEU A 57 13.61 19.49 -13.29
C LEU A 57 12.65 20.65 -13.03
N VAL A 58 11.66 20.40 -12.17
CA VAL A 58 10.64 21.37 -11.79
C VAL A 58 10.91 21.83 -10.36
N LEU A 59 11.44 23.05 -10.22
CA LEU A 59 11.81 23.68 -8.94
C LEU A 59 10.76 24.71 -8.51
N THR A 60 9.62 24.27 -8.02
CA THR A 60 8.58 25.16 -7.45
C THR A 60 8.71 25.26 -5.93
N LYS A 61 8.18 26.33 -5.33
CA LYS A 61 8.13 26.51 -3.86
C LYS A 61 7.50 25.30 -3.17
N ASP A 62 6.43 24.74 -3.73
CA ASP A 62 5.72 23.59 -3.16
C ASP A 62 6.58 22.31 -3.19
N ARG A 63 7.35 22.08 -4.27
CA ARG A 63 8.27 20.92 -4.37
C ARG A 63 9.48 21.06 -3.46
N VAL A 64 9.99 22.28 -3.28
CA VAL A 64 11.05 22.56 -2.29
C VAL A 64 10.54 22.35 -0.87
N LEU A 65 9.32 22.78 -0.55
CA LEU A 65 8.70 22.48 0.75
C LEU A 65 8.60 20.96 0.97
N LEU A 66 8.13 20.21 -0.03
CA LEU A 66 8.09 18.75 0.03
C LEU A 66 9.46 18.12 0.25
N PHE A 67 10.50 18.62 -0.43
CA PHE A 67 11.88 18.17 -0.22
C PHE A 67 12.30 18.32 1.25
N VAL A 68 12.07 19.50 1.83
CA VAL A 68 12.42 19.79 3.23
C VAL A 68 11.63 18.89 4.17
N LEU A 69 10.33 18.72 3.96
CA LEU A 69 9.50 17.85 4.79
C LEU A 69 9.94 16.37 4.72
N PHE A 70 10.25 15.85 3.53
CA PHE A 70 10.80 14.50 3.39
C PHE A 70 12.18 14.36 4.03
N LEU A 71 13.04 15.38 3.92
CA LEU A 71 14.36 15.36 4.57
C LEU A 71 14.22 15.28 6.10
N LEU A 72 13.36 16.10 6.68
CA LEU A 72 13.04 16.07 8.12
C LEU A 72 12.45 14.71 8.53
N TYR A 73 11.57 14.15 7.70
CA TYR A 73 10.98 12.83 7.95
C TYR A 73 12.01 11.70 7.90
N ILE A 74 12.94 11.73 6.94
CA ILE A 74 14.05 10.76 6.87
C ILE A 74 14.93 10.86 8.12
N ILE A 75 15.30 12.08 8.51
CA ILE A 75 16.08 12.33 9.72
C ILE A 75 15.36 11.74 10.95
N HIS A 76 14.06 12.00 11.09
CA HIS A 76 13.24 11.51 12.20
C HIS A 76 13.12 9.98 12.23
N LEU A 77 12.94 9.35 11.07
CA LEU A 77 12.74 7.89 10.98
C LEU A 77 14.03 7.09 11.11
N ALA A 78 15.16 7.62 10.67
CA ALA A 78 16.38 6.84 10.46
C ALA A 78 17.49 7.10 11.48
N LEU A 79 17.62 8.33 11.99
CA LEU A 79 18.68 8.65 12.92
C LEU A 79 18.33 8.19 14.34
N PRO A 80 19.32 7.75 15.14
CA PRO A 80 19.15 7.34 16.53
C PRO A 80 19.00 8.55 17.45
N LEU A 81 18.12 9.46 17.04
CA LEU A 81 17.73 10.59 17.84
C LEU A 81 16.58 10.12 18.73
N TRP A 82 16.67 10.44 20.02
CA TRP A 82 15.55 10.29 20.97
C TRP A 82 15.11 8.84 21.27
N GLY A 83 16.07 7.91 21.34
CA GLY A 83 15.83 6.54 21.83
C GLY A 83 15.63 5.48 20.74
N HIS A 84 15.58 5.89 19.47
CA HIS A 84 15.57 4.96 18.33
C HIS A 84 16.96 4.39 18.06
N SER A 85 17.01 3.15 17.56
CA SER A 85 18.22 2.62 16.92
C SER A 85 18.38 3.23 15.53
N PHE A 86 19.64 3.41 15.09
CA PHE A 86 19.92 3.86 13.73
C PHE A 86 19.35 2.85 12.72
N ASP A 87 18.49 3.30 11.80
CA ASP A 87 17.88 2.46 10.78
C ASP A 87 18.31 2.89 9.37
N TRP A 88 19.40 2.28 8.89
CA TRP A 88 19.92 2.48 7.53
C TRP A 88 18.88 2.17 6.45
N SER A 89 17.95 1.25 6.70
CA SER A 89 16.95 0.85 5.71
C SER A 89 16.05 2.03 5.35
N LYS A 90 15.66 2.86 6.32
CA LYS A 90 14.78 4.02 6.11
C LYS A 90 15.45 5.07 5.24
N ILE A 91 16.75 5.29 5.39
CA ILE A 91 17.52 6.21 4.54
C ILE A 91 17.43 5.76 3.08
N PHE A 92 17.76 4.50 2.78
CA PHE A 92 17.75 4.00 1.40
C PHE A 92 16.33 3.88 0.82
N VAL A 93 15.34 3.57 1.65
CA VAL A 93 13.93 3.48 1.23
C VAL A 93 13.38 4.85 0.85
N PHE A 94 13.68 5.92 1.59
CA PHE A 94 13.05 7.23 1.40
C PHE A 94 13.88 8.22 0.57
N SER A 95 15.21 8.13 0.59
CA SER A 95 16.08 9.08 -0.14
C SER A 95 15.79 9.20 -1.64
N PRO A 96 15.38 8.14 -2.37
CA PRO A 96 15.00 8.31 -3.78
C PRO A 96 13.83 9.29 -3.99
N LEU A 97 12.92 9.44 -3.02
CA LEU A 97 11.83 10.42 -3.10
C LEU A 97 12.37 11.86 -3.15
N LEU A 98 13.46 12.16 -2.43
CA LEU A 98 14.10 13.49 -2.46
C LEU A 98 14.52 13.91 -3.89
N CYS A 99 14.83 12.95 -4.74
CA CYS A 99 15.12 13.17 -6.15
C CYS A 99 13.83 13.20 -7.00
N ILE A 100 12.96 12.21 -6.82
CA ILE A 100 11.76 12.01 -7.66
C ILE A 100 10.80 13.21 -7.58
N ILE A 101 10.64 13.86 -6.43
CA ILE A 101 9.75 15.02 -6.26
C ILE A 101 10.01 16.17 -7.26
N PHE A 102 11.21 16.28 -7.80
CA PHE A 102 11.57 17.32 -8.77
C PHE A 102 11.35 16.92 -10.23
N TRP A 103 11.00 15.66 -10.51
CA TRP A 103 10.77 15.19 -11.88
C TRP A 103 9.51 15.81 -12.50
N GLU A 104 9.52 16.07 -13.80
CA GLU A 104 8.32 16.56 -14.49
C GLU A 104 7.12 15.59 -14.40
N ASP A 105 5.90 16.14 -14.41
CA ASP A 105 4.64 15.37 -14.38
C ASP A 105 4.53 14.32 -15.51
N SER A 106 5.18 14.57 -16.65
CA SER A 106 5.26 13.64 -17.78
C SER A 106 5.97 12.32 -17.43
N ILE A 107 6.95 12.37 -16.52
CA ILE A 107 7.69 11.20 -16.02
C ILE A 107 6.79 10.41 -15.08
N TYR A 108 6.08 11.06 -14.16
CA TYR A 108 5.10 10.41 -13.27
C TYR A 108 4.02 9.66 -14.07
N TYR A 109 3.46 10.27 -15.12
CA TYR A 109 2.48 9.59 -15.97
C TYR A 109 3.06 8.34 -16.67
N LYS A 110 4.29 8.41 -17.18
CA LYS A 110 4.99 7.25 -17.78
C LYS A 110 5.26 6.16 -16.74
N LEU A 111 5.71 6.54 -15.54
CA LEU A 111 5.98 5.64 -14.41
C LEU A 111 4.70 4.88 -14.04
N PHE A 112 3.59 5.60 -13.83
CA PHE A 112 2.30 4.99 -13.53
C PHE A 112 1.89 3.98 -14.60
N ARG A 113 1.99 4.32 -15.89
CA ARG A 113 1.65 3.40 -16.98
C ARG A 113 2.50 2.14 -16.99
N LEU A 114 3.77 2.24 -16.64
CA LEU A 114 4.68 1.08 -16.57
C LEU A 114 4.34 0.21 -15.35
N PHE A 115 4.24 0.83 -14.17
CA PHE A 115 3.92 0.13 -12.93
C PHE A 115 2.56 -0.57 -12.99
N ARG A 116 1.56 0.09 -13.58
CA ARG A 116 0.26 -0.51 -13.90
C ARG A 116 0.39 -1.80 -14.73
N LYS A 117 1.26 -1.83 -15.74
CA LYS A 117 1.47 -3.04 -16.56
C LYS A 117 2.08 -4.17 -15.75
N TRP A 118 3.06 -3.87 -14.89
CA TRP A 118 3.66 -4.86 -13.99
C TRP A 118 2.61 -5.43 -13.03
N MET A 119 1.79 -4.57 -12.43
CA MET A 119 0.73 -5.05 -11.52
C MET A 119 -0.37 -5.83 -12.23
N ILE A 120 -0.70 -5.52 -13.49
CA ILE A 120 -1.61 -6.35 -14.31
C ILE A 120 -1.01 -7.75 -14.53
N PHE A 121 0.29 -7.83 -14.81
CA PHE A 121 0.98 -9.11 -14.97
C PHE A 121 0.88 -9.96 -13.69
N PHE A 122 1.24 -9.43 -12.52
CA PHE A 122 1.11 -10.16 -11.26
C PHE A 122 -0.34 -10.52 -10.90
N ALA A 123 -1.28 -9.60 -11.16
CA ALA A 123 -2.70 -9.83 -10.91
C ALA A 123 -3.26 -10.97 -11.79
N PHE A 124 -2.86 -11.04 -13.05
CA PHE A 124 -3.24 -12.12 -13.95
C PHE A 124 -2.81 -13.49 -13.41
N PHE A 125 -1.53 -13.65 -13.04
CA PHE A 125 -1.06 -14.92 -12.47
C PHE A 125 -1.73 -15.25 -11.13
N SER A 126 -2.06 -14.26 -10.31
CA SER A 126 -2.80 -14.48 -9.07
C SER A 126 -4.19 -15.06 -9.32
N ILE A 127 -4.88 -14.56 -10.35
CA ILE A 127 -6.19 -15.07 -10.78
C ILE A 127 -6.05 -16.50 -11.32
N VAL A 128 -5.01 -16.79 -12.10
CA VAL A 128 -4.76 -18.15 -12.60
C VAL A 128 -4.57 -19.14 -11.45
N VAL A 129 -3.72 -18.82 -10.47
CA VAL A 129 -3.52 -19.66 -9.28
C VAL A 129 -4.83 -19.84 -8.51
N PHE A 130 -5.61 -18.77 -8.34
CA PHE A 130 -6.94 -18.86 -7.72
C PHE A 130 -7.86 -19.86 -8.44
N ILE A 131 -7.95 -19.77 -9.77
CA ILE A 131 -8.79 -20.65 -10.58
C ILE A 131 -8.33 -22.10 -10.46
N LEU A 132 -7.02 -22.38 -10.47
CA LEU A 132 -6.51 -23.74 -10.33
C LEU A 132 -6.93 -24.37 -8.99
N PHE A 133 -6.79 -23.65 -7.88
CA PHE A 133 -7.24 -24.11 -6.57
C PHE A 133 -8.76 -24.31 -6.52
N ALA A 134 -9.52 -23.38 -7.12
CA ALA A 134 -10.98 -23.51 -7.22
C ALA A 134 -11.44 -24.71 -8.06
N LEU A 135 -10.60 -25.22 -8.97
CA LEU A 135 -10.84 -26.43 -9.75
C LEU A 135 -10.37 -27.72 -9.04
N GLY A 136 -9.94 -27.64 -7.79
CA GLY A 136 -9.53 -28.79 -6.97
C GLY A 136 -8.03 -29.03 -6.90
N ALA A 137 -7.21 -28.12 -7.43
CA ALA A 137 -5.76 -28.20 -7.21
C ALA A 137 -5.41 -27.96 -5.73
N THR A 138 -4.46 -28.73 -5.22
CA THR A 138 -3.85 -28.55 -3.90
C THR A 138 -2.39 -28.13 -4.04
N PHE A 139 -1.75 -27.79 -2.92
CA PHE A 139 -0.32 -27.47 -2.88
C PHE A 139 0.52 -28.56 -3.57
N ASP A 140 0.21 -29.84 -3.35
CA ASP A 140 0.97 -30.98 -3.91
C ASP A 140 0.81 -31.14 -5.43
N THR A 141 -0.26 -30.61 -6.00
CA THR A 141 -0.59 -30.78 -7.43
C THR A 141 0.05 -29.73 -8.34
N ILE A 142 0.35 -28.54 -7.80
CA ILE A 142 0.92 -27.44 -8.57
C ILE A 142 2.41 -27.33 -8.23
N PRO A 143 3.32 -27.40 -9.22
CA PRO A 143 4.74 -27.20 -8.98
C PRO A 143 5.02 -25.85 -8.31
N HIS A 144 5.75 -25.89 -7.20
CA HIS A 144 6.00 -24.72 -6.37
C HIS A 144 7.39 -24.78 -5.72
N TYR A 145 7.82 -23.62 -5.24
CA TYR A 145 8.97 -23.50 -4.34
C TYR A 145 8.49 -23.02 -2.98
N GLU A 146 8.92 -23.69 -1.92
CA GLU A 146 8.56 -23.32 -0.54
C GLU A 146 9.58 -22.36 0.06
N ILE A 147 9.08 -21.34 0.75
CA ILE A 147 9.89 -20.45 1.58
C ILE A 147 9.33 -20.53 3.00
N ASP A 148 10.17 -20.94 3.95
CA ASP A 148 9.82 -20.93 5.37
C ASP A 148 9.71 -19.47 5.86
N GLY A 149 8.56 -19.11 6.42
CA GLY A 149 8.32 -17.81 7.02
C GLY A 149 9.27 -17.49 8.17
N GLY A 150 9.85 -18.48 8.84
CA GLY A 150 10.90 -18.28 9.85
C GLY A 150 12.22 -17.76 9.29
N LEU A 151 12.49 -17.98 8.00
CA LEU A 151 13.64 -17.41 7.28
C LEU A 151 13.40 -15.96 6.84
N ILE A 152 12.14 -15.51 6.87
CA ILE A 152 11.74 -14.15 6.51
C ILE A 152 11.61 -13.37 7.83
N SER A 153 12.46 -12.37 8.05
CA SER A 153 12.57 -11.59 9.30
C SER A 153 11.31 -10.81 9.74
N ILE A 154 10.17 -11.02 9.08
CA ILE A 154 8.95 -10.19 9.16
C ILE A 154 7.70 -11.04 9.54
N VAL A 155 7.78 -12.37 9.66
CA VAL A 155 6.57 -13.22 9.81
C VAL A 155 6.56 -14.09 11.07
N LYS A 156 5.36 -14.24 11.62
CA LYS A 156 4.98 -15.23 12.65
C LYS A 156 5.65 -16.58 12.38
N ARG A 157 6.30 -17.13 13.42
CA ARG A 157 6.75 -18.53 13.44
C ARG A 157 5.59 -19.44 12.97
N ASN A 158 5.88 -20.40 12.08
CA ASN A 158 4.97 -21.44 11.55
C ASN A 158 4.08 -21.08 10.33
N VAL A 159 4.52 -20.20 9.42
CA VAL A 159 3.83 -19.97 8.12
C VAL A 159 4.75 -20.37 6.96
N ILE A 160 4.30 -21.27 6.09
CA ILE A 160 5.00 -21.61 4.83
C ILE A 160 4.42 -20.78 3.69
N TYR A 161 5.30 -20.27 2.82
CA TYR A 161 4.97 -19.53 1.61
C TYR A 161 5.25 -20.38 0.37
N TYR A 162 4.24 -20.55 -0.48
CA TYR A 162 4.29 -21.32 -1.72
C TYR A 162 4.42 -20.38 -2.91
N VAL A 163 5.55 -20.45 -3.62
CA VAL A 163 5.85 -19.62 -4.80
C VAL A 163 5.43 -20.36 -6.07
N TYR A 164 4.49 -19.77 -6.78
CA TYR A 164 3.96 -20.23 -8.06
C TYR A 164 4.40 -19.27 -9.18
N GLY A 165 5.63 -19.43 -9.66
CA GLY A 165 6.21 -18.55 -10.67
C GLY A 165 6.31 -17.10 -10.17
N PRO A 166 5.55 -16.13 -10.73
CA PRO A 166 5.64 -14.73 -10.31
C PRO A 166 4.75 -14.38 -9.10
N VAL A 167 4.03 -15.32 -8.50
CA VAL A 167 3.14 -15.05 -7.36
C VAL A 167 3.42 -15.99 -6.20
N VAL A 168 3.01 -15.58 -5.00
CA VAL A 168 3.18 -16.34 -3.76
C VAL A 168 1.83 -16.49 -3.07
N VAL A 169 1.63 -17.62 -2.38
CA VAL A 169 0.46 -17.90 -1.54
C VAL A 169 0.94 -18.39 -0.18
N ALA A 170 0.46 -17.78 0.89
CA ALA A 170 0.76 -18.25 2.24
C ALA A 170 -0.17 -19.41 2.63
N SER A 171 0.35 -20.40 3.36
CA SER A 171 -0.42 -21.52 3.95
C SER A 171 -1.67 -21.08 4.70
N ASN A 172 -1.60 -19.96 5.43
CA ASN A 172 -2.73 -19.39 6.19
C ASN A 172 -3.74 -18.58 5.35
N CYS A 173 -3.53 -18.50 4.03
CA CYS A 173 -4.39 -17.80 3.09
C CYS A 173 -5.24 -18.77 2.25
N VAL A 174 -5.34 -20.02 2.67
CA VAL A 174 -6.11 -21.07 2.00
C VAL A 174 -7.23 -21.52 2.91
N TYR A 175 -8.44 -21.54 2.38
CA TYR A 175 -9.66 -21.80 3.12
C TYR A 175 -10.46 -22.91 2.44
N PRO A 176 -10.83 -23.97 3.16
CA PRO A 176 -11.80 -24.93 2.65
C PRO A 176 -13.19 -24.28 2.69
N LEU A 177 -13.92 -24.36 1.58
CA LEU A 177 -15.34 -24.04 1.52
C LEU A 177 -16.04 -25.19 0.78
N LEU A 178 -16.79 -26.01 1.54
CA LEU A 178 -17.32 -27.29 1.07
C LEU A 178 -16.16 -28.20 0.61
N ASP A 179 -16.23 -28.74 -0.62
CA ASP A 179 -15.21 -29.61 -1.21
C ASP A 179 -14.14 -28.84 -2.02
N VAL A 180 -14.16 -27.51 -2.01
CA VAL A 180 -13.28 -26.66 -2.82
C VAL A 180 -12.35 -25.85 -1.93
N MET A 181 -11.07 -25.81 -2.30
CA MET A 181 -10.06 -25.00 -1.63
C MET A 181 -9.96 -23.63 -2.30
N PHE A 182 -10.14 -22.55 -1.54
CA PHE A 182 -10.01 -21.18 -2.03
C PHE A 182 -8.75 -20.53 -1.46
N VAL A 183 -7.96 -19.93 -2.33
CA VAL A 183 -6.77 -19.15 -1.96
C VAL A 183 -7.08 -17.66 -1.99
N ARG A 184 -6.46 -16.87 -1.13
CA ARG A 184 -6.51 -15.39 -1.26
C ARG A 184 -5.41 -14.93 -2.20
N ALA A 185 -5.74 -14.04 -3.12
CA ALA A 185 -4.76 -13.45 -4.02
C ALA A 185 -3.77 -12.58 -3.24
N CYS A 186 -2.50 -12.98 -3.21
CA CYS A 186 -1.40 -12.23 -2.57
C CYS A 186 -0.45 -11.60 -3.58
N GLY A 187 -0.47 -12.03 -4.85
CA GLY A 187 0.40 -11.49 -5.89
C GLY A 187 1.86 -11.71 -5.52
N PRO A 188 2.73 -10.69 -5.62
CA PRO A 188 4.12 -10.82 -5.22
C PRO A 188 4.36 -10.53 -3.72
N PHE A 189 3.32 -10.44 -2.87
CA PHE A 189 3.44 -9.94 -1.49
C PHE A 189 3.17 -11.00 -0.42
N LEU A 190 3.63 -10.71 0.81
CA LEU A 190 3.43 -11.57 2.00
C LEU A 190 1.97 -11.72 2.39
N GLU A 191 1.17 -10.68 2.14
CA GLU A 191 -0.20 -10.62 2.63
C GLU A 191 -1.17 -10.08 1.57
N PRO A 192 -2.38 -10.66 1.48
CA PRO A 192 -3.38 -10.25 0.50
C PRO A 192 -3.86 -8.82 0.73
N GLY A 193 -3.86 -8.35 1.99
CA GLY A 193 -4.21 -6.96 2.31
C GLY A 193 -3.21 -5.92 1.82
N HIS A 194 -1.94 -6.30 1.58
CA HIS A 194 -0.96 -5.43 0.95
C HIS A 194 -1.26 -5.24 -0.53
N LEU A 195 -1.47 -6.35 -1.25
CA LEU A 195 -1.89 -6.32 -2.65
C LEU A 195 -3.16 -5.47 -2.84
N ALA A 196 -4.16 -5.69 -1.98
CA ALA A 196 -5.43 -4.98 -1.97
C ALA A 196 -5.28 -3.45 -2.00
N ILE A 197 -4.44 -2.90 -1.13
CA ILE A 197 -4.24 -1.44 -1.07
C ILE A 197 -3.59 -0.93 -2.35
N ILE A 198 -2.54 -1.59 -2.83
CA ILE A 198 -1.84 -1.20 -4.07
C ILE A 198 -2.82 -1.23 -5.26
N LEU A 199 -3.60 -2.30 -5.40
CA LEU A 199 -4.60 -2.42 -6.45
C LEU A 199 -5.68 -1.34 -6.32
N GLY A 200 -6.14 -1.03 -5.11
CA GLY A 200 -7.09 0.05 -4.84
C GLY A 200 -6.58 1.42 -5.32
N PHE A 201 -5.33 1.76 -5.01
CA PHE A 201 -4.69 2.98 -5.53
C PHE A 201 -4.63 2.99 -7.05
N LEU A 202 -4.21 1.89 -7.68
CA LEU A 202 -4.10 1.83 -9.14
C LEU A 202 -5.45 1.97 -9.83
N VAL A 203 -6.48 1.28 -9.35
CA VAL A 203 -7.86 1.37 -9.88
C VAL A 203 -8.40 2.80 -9.69
N ALA A 204 -8.11 3.48 -8.59
CA ALA A 204 -8.49 4.88 -8.39
C ALA A 204 -7.77 5.83 -9.37
N ILE A 205 -6.47 5.61 -9.62
CA ILE A 205 -5.73 6.43 -10.59
C ILE A 205 -6.26 6.16 -12.01
N GLU A 206 -6.50 4.91 -12.40
CA GLU A 206 -7.14 4.58 -13.68
C GLU A 206 -8.52 5.24 -13.81
N ASN A 207 -9.33 5.24 -12.74
CA ASN A 207 -10.61 5.92 -12.71
C ASN A 207 -10.49 7.38 -13.13
N ILE A 208 -9.57 8.07 -12.48
CA ILE A 208 -9.42 9.51 -12.56
C ILE A 208 -8.84 9.90 -13.91
N LEU A 209 -7.88 9.12 -14.43
CA LEU A 209 -7.23 9.38 -15.71
C LEU A 209 -8.06 8.93 -16.91
N TYR A 210 -8.68 7.76 -16.84
CA TYR A 210 -9.23 7.09 -18.03
C TYR A 210 -10.75 6.86 -17.96
N GLN A 211 -11.40 7.10 -16.82
CA GLN A 211 -12.82 6.78 -16.58
C GLN A 211 -13.15 5.30 -16.88
N LYS A 212 -12.14 4.43 -16.75
CA LYS A 212 -12.17 3.00 -17.01
C LYS A 212 -11.22 2.31 -16.05
N TYR A 213 -11.40 1.01 -15.85
CA TYR A 213 -10.54 0.18 -15.01
C TYR A 213 -10.04 -1.02 -15.81
N SER A 214 -8.87 -1.51 -15.41
CA SER A 214 -8.46 -2.85 -15.80
C SER A 214 -9.31 -3.88 -15.08
N ILE A 215 -10.07 -4.68 -15.83
CA ILE A 215 -10.88 -5.78 -15.29
C ILE A 215 -10.01 -6.77 -14.51
N ILE A 216 -8.78 -7.03 -14.97
CA ILE A 216 -7.83 -7.93 -14.31
C ILE A 216 -7.48 -7.41 -12.90
N LEU A 217 -7.22 -6.10 -12.75
CA LEU A 217 -6.91 -5.53 -11.43
C LEU A 217 -8.12 -5.58 -10.51
N LEU A 218 -9.32 -5.36 -11.05
CA LEU A 218 -10.57 -5.39 -10.28
C LEU A 218 -10.88 -6.80 -9.75
N ILE A 219 -10.84 -7.81 -10.64
CA ILE A 219 -11.06 -9.21 -10.25
C ILE A 219 -10.03 -9.62 -9.20
N CYS A 220 -8.75 -9.41 -9.47
CA CYS A 220 -7.69 -9.77 -8.52
C CYS A 220 -7.86 -9.04 -7.18
N GLY A 221 -8.24 -7.77 -7.20
CA GLY A 221 -8.52 -6.98 -5.99
C GLY A 221 -9.63 -7.59 -5.14
N PHE A 222 -10.72 -8.04 -5.75
CA PHE A 222 -11.77 -8.77 -5.02
C PHE A 222 -11.31 -10.14 -4.51
N LEU A 223 -10.49 -10.87 -5.28
CA LEU A 223 -9.91 -12.15 -4.87
C LEU A 223 -8.87 -12.03 -3.74
N THR A 224 -8.45 -10.83 -3.36
CA THR A 224 -7.69 -10.63 -2.12
C THR A 224 -8.54 -10.87 -0.87
N PHE A 225 -9.87 -10.81 -1.00
CA PHE A 225 -10.83 -10.85 0.11
C PHE A 225 -10.48 -9.88 1.26
N SER A 226 -9.84 -8.75 0.92
CA SER A 226 -9.40 -7.76 1.90
C SER A 226 -10.45 -6.66 2.07
N PRO A 227 -10.94 -6.40 3.30
CA PRO A 227 -11.87 -5.29 3.56
C PRO A 227 -11.39 -3.95 3.01
N ALA A 228 -10.08 -3.72 3.02
CA ALA A 228 -9.49 -2.50 2.49
C ALA A 228 -9.79 -2.30 0.99
N PHE A 229 -9.72 -3.34 0.16
CA PHE A 229 -10.03 -3.21 -1.27
C PHE A 229 -11.51 -2.90 -1.49
N TYR A 230 -12.41 -3.60 -0.80
CA TYR A 230 -13.86 -3.34 -0.90
C TYR A 230 -14.20 -1.91 -0.51
N ILE A 231 -13.66 -1.41 0.61
CA ILE A 231 -13.89 -0.03 1.05
C ILE A 231 -13.33 0.97 0.03
N MET A 232 -12.10 0.76 -0.45
CA MET A 232 -11.50 1.62 -1.49
C MET A 232 -12.35 1.63 -2.76
N PHE A 233 -12.86 0.48 -3.20
CA PHE A 233 -13.70 0.40 -4.39
C PHE A 233 -15.09 1.02 -4.19
N ILE A 234 -15.69 0.89 -3.00
CA ILE A 234 -16.91 1.61 -2.62
C ILE A 234 -16.67 3.13 -2.69
N LEU A 235 -15.56 3.63 -2.14
CA LEU A 235 -15.20 5.05 -2.23
C LEU A 235 -15.01 5.51 -3.68
N ILE A 236 -14.42 4.68 -4.56
CA ILE A 236 -14.34 4.95 -6.00
C ILE A 236 -15.74 5.03 -6.63
N CYS A 237 -16.64 4.11 -6.28
CA CYS A 237 -18.02 4.13 -6.77
C CYS A 237 -18.74 5.40 -6.32
N LEU A 238 -18.68 5.75 -5.04
CA LEU A 238 -19.26 6.96 -4.47
C LEU A 238 -18.69 8.23 -5.13
N TYR A 239 -17.38 8.27 -5.35
CA TYR A 239 -16.72 9.35 -6.10
C TYR A 239 -17.32 9.53 -7.49
N ASN A 240 -17.53 8.43 -8.23
CA ASN A 240 -18.11 8.51 -9.58
C ASN A 240 -19.60 8.86 -9.58
N ILE A 241 -20.36 8.41 -8.58
CA ILE A 241 -21.78 8.76 -8.43
C ILE A 241 -21.90 10.26 -8.14
N TYR A 242 -21.14 10.76 -7.18
CA TYR A 242 -21.24 12.13 -6.70
C TYR A 242 -20.60 13.15 -7.66
N TYR A 243 -19.32 12.95 -8.00
CA TYR A 243 -18.56 13.93 -8.81
C TYR A 243 -18.72 13.74 -10.31
N ASN A 244 -18.78 12.49 -10.79
CA ASN A 244 -18.89 12.21 -12.24
C ASN A 244 -20.33 11.93 -12.69
N ARG A 245 -21.30 11.90 -11.76
CA ARG A 245 -22.74 11.64 -12.02
C ARG A 245 -23.02 10.35 -12.79
N GLN A 246 -22.14 9.35 -12.70
CA GLN A 246 -22.29 8.09 -13.42
C GLN A 246 -23.15 7.10 -12.62
N ARG A 247 -24.44 7.03 -12.92
CA ARG A 247 -25.40 6.16 -12.18
C ARG A 247 -25.09 4.67 -12.27
N LYS A 248 -24.35 4.21 -13.27
CA LYS A 248 -23.96 2.79 -13.42
C LYS A 248 -23.24 2.23 -12.18
N TYR A 249 -22.53 3.08 -11.42
CA TYR A 249 -21.84 2.67 -10.19
C TYR A 249 -22.78 2.34 -9.03
N LEU A 250 -24.06 2.74 -9.09
CA LEU A 250 -25.08 2.28 -8.16
C LEU A 250 -25.31 0.77 -8.30
N PHE A 251 -25.28 0.25 -9.54
CA PHE A 251 -25.40 -1.20 -9.77
C PHE A 251 -24.16 -1.95 -9.25
N TYR A 252 -22.96 -1.38 -9.38
CA TYR A 252 -21.77 -2.00 -8.79
C TYR A 252 -21.84 -2.00 -7.26
N LEU A 253 -22.28 -0.91 -6.64
CA LEU A 253 -22.47 -0.84 -5.18
C LEU A 253 -23.50 -1.87 -4.71
N PHE A 254 -24.63 -1.96 -5.40
CA PHE A 254 -25.67 -2.95 -5.12
C PHE A 254 -25.14 -4.37 -5.27
N GLY A 255 -24.40 -4.66 -6.34
CA GLY A 255 -23.79 -5.98 -6.56
C GLY A 255 -22.81 -6.38 -5.46
N ILE A 256 -22.01 -5.44 -4.93
CA ILE A 256 -21.11 -5.70 -3.80
C ILE A 256 -21.89 -6.00 -2.54
N LEU A 257 -22.88 -5.17 -2.21
CA LEU A 257 -23.70 -5.34 -1.00
C LEU A 257 -24.49 -6.66 -1.06
N LEU A 258 -25.05 -6.98 -2.22
CA LEU A 258 -25.74 -8.25 -2.46
C LEU A 258 -24.77 -9.43 -2.37
N GLY A 259 -23.58 -9.34 -2.95
CA GLY A 259 -22.55 -10.36 -2.85
C GLY A 259 -22.11 -10.63 -1.40
N ILE A 260 -21.87 -9.57 -0.63
CA ILE A 260 -21.58 -9.67 0.82
C ILE A 260 -22.76 -10.32 1.55
N GLY A 261 -24.00 -9.91 1.26
CA GLY A 261 -25.20 -10.47 1.85
C GLY A 261 -25.36 -11.97 1.56
N ILE A 262 -25.14 -12.40 0.32
CA ILE A 262 -25.18 -13.81 -0.07
C ILE A 262 -24.10 -14.62 0.64
N ILE A 263 -22.86 -14.11 0.69
CA ILE A 263 -21.77 -14.77 1.43
C ILE A 263 -22.16 -14.94 2.89
N ILE A 264 -22.69 -13.90 3.54
CA ILE A 264 -23.14 -13.98 4.92
C ILE A 264 -24.22 -15.05 5.07
N ILE A 265 -25.21 -15.12 4.19
CA ILE A 265 -26.30 -16.12 4.26
C ILE A 265 -25.75 -17.55 4.13
N LEU A 266 -24.80 -17.76 3.21
CA LEU A 266 -24.22 -19.07 2.91
C LEU A 266 -23.23 -19.57 3.97
N LEU A 267 -22.77 -18.71 4.88
CA LEU A 267 -21.85 -19.12 5.94
C LEU A 267 -22.55 -20.04 6.96
N PRO A 268 -21.86 -21.09 7.47
CA PRO A 268 -22.32 -21.88 8.60
C PRO A 268 -22.65 -21.00 9.81
N GLU A 269 -23.66 -21.37 10.60
CA GLU A 269 -24.10 -20.59 11.77
C GLU A 269 -22.97 -20.39 12.80
N THR A 270 -22.09 -21.37 12.98
CA THR A 270 -20.90 -21.23 13.85
C THR A 270 -19.93 -20.13 13.39
N ILE A 271 -19.78 -19.94 12.07
CA ILE A 271 -18.95 -18.87 11.51
C ILE A 271 -19.69 -17.53 11.56
N LYS A 272 -21.01 -17.52 11.37
CA LYS A 272 -21.85 -16.33 11.54
C LYS A 272 -21.81 -15.83 12.98
N GLU A 273 -21.94 -16.72 13.96
CA GLU A 273 -21.81 -16.41 15.39
C GLU A 273 -20.41 -15.89 15.72
N TYR A 274 -19.35 -16.48 15.18
CA TYR A 274 -17.99 -15.96 15.37
C TYR A 274 -17.78 -14.58 14.70
N LEU A 275 -18.32 -14.37 13.50
CA LEU A 275 -18.28 -13.07 12.83
C LEU A 275 -19.13 -12.04 13.58
N TRP A 276 -20.29 -12.43 14.10
CA TRP A 276 -21.16 -11.60 14.93
C TRP A 276 -20.50 -11.24 16.25
N TYR A 277 -19.82 -12.20 16.90
CA TYR A 277 -18.98 -11.97 18.08
C TYR A 277 -17.86 -10.96 17.80
N ILE A 278 -17.18 -11.06 16.64
CA ILE A 278 -16.15 -10.11 16.21
C ILE A 278 -16.73 -8.72 15.86
N LEU A 279 -17.92 -8.67 15.25
CA LEU A 279 -18.52 -7.45 14.71
C LEU A 279 -19.36 -6.68 15.74
N MET A 280 -20.11 -7.36 16.60
CA MET A 280 -21.09 -6.81 17.53
C MET A 280 -20.72 -7.06 19.00
N GLU A 281 -20.39 -8.28 19.39
CA GLU A 281 -20.24 -8.62 20.83
C GLU A 281 -18.91 -8.09 21.41
N ARG A 282 -17.82 -8.11 20.63
CA ARG A 282 -16.57 -7.36 20.91
C ARG A 282 -16.75 -5.84 20.95
N ARG A 283 -17.89 -5.30 20.49
CA ARG A 283 -18.15 -3.85 20.44
C ARG A 283 -19.18 -3.36 21.46
N PHE A 284 -20.01 -4.24 22.02
CA PHE A 284 -21.15 -3.82 22.85
C PHE A 284 -21.15 -4.32 24.30
N GLU A 285 -20.34 -5.32 24.69
CA GLU A 285 -20.31 -5.76 26.10
C GLU A 285 -19.53 -4.84 27.05
N ASN A 286 -18.89 -3.78 26.56
CA ASN A 286 -18.34 -2.71 27.42
C ASN A 286 -18.80 -1.34 26.95
N ALA A 287 -20.10 -1.08 27.00
CA ALA A 287 -20.68 0.26 26.88
C ALA A 287 -20.39 1.16 28.10
N SER A 288 -19.17 1.08 28.65
CA SER A 288 -18.61 2.01 29.62
C SER A 288 -17.09 2.24 29.47
N GLY A 289 -16.46 1.83 28.37
CA GLY A 289 -15.04 2.12 28.11
C GLY A 289 -14.55 1.70 26.73
N ASP A 290 -14.08 2.68 25.97
CA ASP A 290 -13.29 2.66 24.73
C ASP A 290 -13.43 1.51 23.68
N VAL A 291 -14.04 1.89 22.55
CA VAL A 291 -14.26 1.11 21.31
C VAL A 291 -12.95 0.72 20.57
N LEU A 292 -11.78 1.09 21.08
CA LEU A 292 -10.46 0.84 20.47
C LEU A 292 -9.70 -0.36 21.07
N ASP A 293 -10.24 -1.01 22.11
CA ASP A 293 -9.50 -1.93 22.99
C ASP A 293 -9.49 -3.42 22.59
N ASN A 294 -10.24 -3.85 21.57
CA ASN A 294 -10.42 -5.29 21.31
C ASN A 294 -9.66 -5.86 20.09
N ARG A 295 -8.64 -5.16 19.58
CA ARG A 295 -7.81 -5.65 18.43
C ARG A 295 -6.42 -6.15 18.79
N SER A 296 -6.02 -5.98 20.03
CA SER A 296 -4.65 -6.24 20.47
C SER A 296 -4.70 -6.90 21.84
N GLY A 297 -3.82 -7.86 22.12
CA GLY A 297 -3.81 -8.53 23.42
C GLY A 297 -3.81 -7.49 24.54
N SER A 298 -4.54 -7.75 25.63
CA SER A 298 -4.66 -6.82 26.78
C SER A 298 -3.31 -6.26 27.25
N GLU A 299 -2.24 -7.01 27.04
CA GLU A 299 -0.86 -6.66 27.37
C GLU A 299 -0.26 -5.56 26.48
N ILE A 300 -0.40 -5.60 25.15
CA ILE A 300 0.16 -4.56 24.29
C ILE A 300 -0.64 -3.24 24.35
N LEU A 301 -1.94 -3.32 24.68
CA LEU A 301 -2.74 -2.14 25.02
C LEU A 301 -2.26 -1.49 26.30
N ARG A 302 -1.99 -2.28 27.34
CA ARG A 302 -1.38 -1.78 28.57
C ARG A 302 -0.02 -1.13 28.28
N LYS A 303 0.80 -1.73 27.42
CA LYS A 303 2.09 -1.16 26.96
C LYS A 303 1.88 0.19 26.26
N TYR A 304 0.89 0.28 25.36
CA TYR A 304 0.55 1.52 24.67
C TYR A 304 0.02 2.60 25.62
N ASN A 305 -0.84 2.23 26.57
CA ASN A 305 -1.40 3.16 27.56
C ASN A 305 -0.34 3.68 28.53
N ALA A 306 0.68 2.88 28.85
CA ALA A 306 1.85 3.38 29.59
C ALA A 306 2.68 4.34 28.73
N PHE A 307 2.86 4.04 27.44
CA PHE A 307 3.60 4.87 26.50
C PHE A 307 2.94 6.23 26.23
N ILE A 308 1.61 6.29 26.03
CA ILE A 308 0.93 7.55 25.71
C ILE A 308 1.05 8.57 26.86
N ASN A 309 1.22 8.07 28.08
CA ASN A 309 1.40 8.88 29.29
C ASN A 309 2.88 9.14 29.62
N SER A 310 3.83 8.68 28.79
CA SER A 310 5.26 8.93 28.97
C SER A 310 5.74 10.09 28.10
N ALA A 311 6.92 10.64 28.42
CA ALA A 311 7.57 11.65 27.58
C ALA A 311 7.94 11.12 26.18
N ASP A 312 8.07 9.80 26.02
CA ASP A 312 8.40 9.15 24.76
C ASP A 312 7.29 9.30 23.73
N VAL A 313 6.07 9.68 24.12
CA VAL A 313 4.92 9.84 23.21
C VAL A 313 5.23 10.77 22.02
N PHE A 314 6.06 11.79 22.23
CA PHE A 314 6.42 12.74 21.19
C PHE A 314 7.34 12.14 20.13
N MET A 315 8.27 11.29 20.54
CA MET A 315 9.36 10.80 19.68
C MET A 315 9.18 9.34 19.24
N GLY A 316 8.42 8.54 20.00
CA GLY A 316 8.26 7.10 19.80
C GLY A 316 9.34 6.29 20.53
N ARG A 317 9.16 4.97 20.54
CA ARG A 317 10.09 3.98 21.15
C ARG A 317 10.80 3.08 20.13
N GLY A 318 10.46 3.24 18.86
CA GLY A 318 11.06 2.49 17.76
C GLY A 318 10.32 1.20 17.44
N VAL A 319 10.52 0.71 16.22
CA VAL A 319 9.85 -0.50 15.70
C VAL A 319 10.32 -1.74 16.45
N ALA A 320 11.61 -1.82 16.80
CA ALA A 320 12.18 -2.98 17.49
C ALA A 320 11.59 -3.23 18.89
N ASP A 321 11.21 -2.17 19.62
CA ASP A 321 10.52 -2.32 20.92
C ASP A 321 9.05 -2.75 20.74
N MET A 322 8.46 -2.47 19.58
CA MET A 322 7.09 -2.86 19.27
C MET A 322 6.98 -4.32 18.83
N ASP A 323 7.97 -4.84 18.12
CA ASP A 323 8.01 -6.20 17.57
C ASP A 323 8.32 -7.31 18.62
N GLY A 324 8.27 -6.98 19.90
CA GLY A 324 8.38 -7.95 21.01
C GLY A 324 7.26 -9.00 21.01
N SER A 325 7.37 -10.00 21.89
CA SER A 325 6.47 -11.17 22.01
C SER A 325 4.98 -10.87 22.26
N ASP A 326 4.61 -9.61 22.48
CA ASP A 326 3.35 -9.21 23.13
C ASP A 326 2.25 -8.80 22.13
N GLY A 327 2.54 -8.88 20.82
CA GLY A 327 1.60 -8.59 19.72
C GLY A 327 1.99 -7.40 18.85
N PHE A 328 1.13 -6.98 17.91
CA PHE A 328 1.38 -5.83 17.04
C PHE A 328 0.11 -4.97 16.89
N LEU A 329 0.23 -3.64 17.05
CA LEU A 329 -0.84 -2.67 16.76
C LEU A 329 -0.85 -2.34 15.27
N SER A 330 -1.81 -2.86 14.52
CA SER A 330 -1.89 -2.65 13.07
C SER A 330 -2.41 -1.26 12.64
N ASP A 331 -2.98 -0.50 13.57
CA ASP A 331 -3.55 0.84 13.34
C ASP A 331 -2.56 1.96 13.71
N TYR A 332 -3.01 3.20 13.59
CA TYR A 332 -2.21 4.41 13.80
C TYR A 332 -1.45 4.42 15.13
N ARG A 333 -1.96 3.74 16.16
CA ARG A 333 -1.30 3.64 17.47
C ARG A 333 0.06 2.98 17.34
N GLY A 334 0.18 1.96 16.48
CA GLY A 334 1.47 1.31 16.22
C GLY A 334 2.49 2.25 15.59
N PHE A 335 2.04 3.10 14.67
CA PHE A 335 2.90 4.11 14.06
C PHE A 335 3.30 5.20 15.06
N VAL A 336 2.37 5.70 15.88
CA VAL A 336 2.67 6.67 16.95
C VAL A 336 3.55 6.05 18.03
N TYR A 337 3.39 4.77 18.36
CA TYR A 337 4.27 4.06 19.26
C TYR A 337 5.70 3.99 18.71
N SER A 338 5.82 3.65 17.42
CA SER A 338 7.11 3.48 16.76
C SER A 338 7.83 4.81 16.52
N TYR A 339 7.13 5.87 16.13
CA TYR A 339 7.74 7.11 15.62
C TYR A 339 7.21 8.39 16.28
N GLY A 340 6.34 8.28 17.28
CA GLY A 340 5.83 9.39 18.06
C GLY A 340 4.83 10.29 17.32
N ILE A 341 4.33 11.28 18.06
CA ILE A 341 3.47 12.33 17.52
C ILE A 341 4.19 13.14 16.44
N TRP A 342 5.49 13.40 16.58
CA TRP A 342 6.27 14.16 15.58
C TRP A 342 6.34 13.43 14.23
N GLY A 343 6.57 12.11 14.25
CA GLY A 343 6.54 11.31 13.02
C GLY A 343 5.18 11.36 12.34
N MET A 344 4.09 11.27 13.13
CA MET A 344 2.72 11.37 12.61
C MET A 344 2.40 12.76 12.06
N LEU A 345 2.87 13.83 12.72
CA LEU A 345 2.70 15.20 12.25
C LEU A 345 3.44 15.42 10.92
N LEU A 346 4.70 15.00 10.82
CA LEU A 346 5.48 15.09 9.59
C LEU A 346 4.81 14.31 8.45
N PHE A 347 4.29 13.11 8.74
CA PHE A 347 3.50 12.34 7.78
C PHE A 347 2.31 13.16 7.25
N VAL A 348 1.50 13.74 8.14
CA VAL A 348 0.33 14.56 7.76
C VAL A 348 0.75 15.80 6.97
N LEU A 349 1.81 16.50 7.39
CA LEU A 349 2.34 17.67 6.69
C LEU A 349 2.82 17.32 5.27
N ILE A 350 3.48 16.17 5.08
CA ILE A 350 3.87 15.69 3.75
C ILE A 350 2.63 15.43 2.89
N GLN A 351 1.60 14.75 3.43
CA GLN A 351 0.37 14.51 2.68
C GLN A 351 -0.31 15.82 2.26
N ILE A 352 -0.41 16.78 3.17
CA ILE A 352 -0.91 18.13 2.88
C ILE A 352 -0.07 18.78 1.78
N GLY A 353 1.27 18.69 1.88
CA GLY A 353 2.21 19.18 0.89
C GLY A 353 1.98 18.59 -0.51
N ILE A 354 1.73 17.28 -0.61
CA ILE A 354 1.45 16.59 -1.88
C ILE A 354 0.13 17.08 -2.48
N PHE A 355 -0.86 17.39 -1.64
CA PHE A 355 -2.17 17.87 -2.08
C PHE A 355 -2.26 19.38 -2.33
N LEU A 356 -1.18 20.14 -2.13
CA LEU A 356 -1.16 21.58 -2.42
C LEU A 356 -1.51 21.81 -3.90
N LYS A 357 -2.49 22.70 -4.13
CA LYS A 357 -2.98 23.09 -5.47
C LYS A 357 -3.60 21.95 -6.29
N VAL A 358 -4.01 20.86 -5.63
CA VAL A 358 -4.75 19.76 -6.25
C VAL A 358 -6.25 20.02 -6.18
N LYS A 359 -7.01 19.57 -7.19
CA LYS A 359 -8.47 19.66 -7.17
C LYS A 359 -9.04 18.91 -5.96
N LEU A 360 -9.90 19.57 -5.20
CA LEU A 360 -10.45 19.08 -3.93
C LEU A 360 -11.07 17.67 -4.02
N ARG A 361 -11.74 17.34 -5.13
CA ARG A 361 -12.31 16.00 -5.36
C ARG A 361 -11.28 14.87 -5.33
N ILE A 362 -10.05 15.13 -5.79
CA ILE A 362 -8.94 14.16 -5.78
C ILE A 362 -8.36 14.06 -4.37
N VAL A 363 -8.21 15.22 -3.70
CA VAL A 363 -7.76 15.28 -2.30
C VAL A 363 -8.67 14.44 -1.42
N TYR A 364 -10.00 14.57 -1.54
CA TYR A 364 -10.94 13.76 -0.76
C TYR A 364 -10.78 12.26 -1.00
N LEU A 365 -10.68 11.81 -2.26
CA LEU A 365 -10.56 10.38 -2.52
C LEU A 365 -9.27 9.78 -1.93
N PHE A 366 -8.13 10.41 -2.20
CA PHE A 366 -6.84 9.85 -1.76
C PHE A 366 -6.54 10.10 -0.29
N SER A 367 -7.07 11.16 0.33
CA SER A 367 -7.01 11.31 1.79
C SER A 367 -7.82 10.23 2.51
N MET A 368 -9.00 9.85 1.99
CA MET A 368 -9.76 8.71 2.53
C MET A 368 -9.01 7.39 2.38
N PHE A 369 -8.26 7.20 1.28
CA PHE A 369 -7.42 6.01 1.11
C PHE A 369 -6.28 5.99 2.12
N VAL A 370 -5.58 7.13 2.30
CA VAL A 370 -4.51 7.26 3.30
C VAL A 370 -5.05 7.04 4.71
N LEU A 371 -6.23 7.59 5.04
CA LEU A 371 -6.89 7.38 6.33
C LEU A 371 -7.22 5.89 6.54
N LEU A 372 -7.72 5.21 5.53
CA LEU A 372 -8.00 3.78 5.60
C LEU A 372 -6.72 2.96 5.86
N VAL A 373 -5.61 3.30 5.20
CA VAL A 373 -4.30 2.68 5.45
C VAL A 373 -3.86 2.95 6.89
N LEU A 374 -4.03 4.17 7.39
CA LEU A 374 -3.71 4.54 8.76
C LEU A 374 -4.53 3.77 9.81
N LEU A 375 -5.80 3.48 9.53
CA LEU A 375 -6.67 2.73 10.45
C LEU A 375 -6.50 1.21 10.39
N HIS A 376 -5.97 0.68 9.29
CA HIS A 376 -5.94 -0.77 9.07
C HIS A 376 -4.53 -1.36 8.96
N ARG A 377 -3.55 -0.59 8.48
CA ARG A 377 -2.17 -1.02 8.17
C ARG A 377 -1.17 0.13 8.31
N ALA A 378 -1.09 0.72 9.50
CA ALA A 378 -0.29 1.92 9.75
C ALA A 378 1.22 1.70 9.57
N TRP A 379 1.72 0.46 9.65
CA TRP A 379 3.12 0.14 9.33
C TRP A 379 3.51 0.58 7.91
N MET A 380 2.55 0.64 6.97
CA MET A 380 2.77 1.11 5.60
C MET A 380 3.09 2.60 5.50
N LEU A 381 2.78 3.38 6.53
CA LEU A 381 3.16 4.81 6.63
C LEU A 381 4.69 4.97 6.76
N GLY A 382 5.35 3.95 7.31
CA GLY A 382 6.80 3.83 7.39
C GLY A 382 7.45 3.33 6.10
N ALA A 383 6.70 3.24 4.99
CA ALA A 383 7.18 2.83 3.68
C ALA A 383 7.01 3.96 2.64
N SER A 384 7.99 4.11 1.76
CA SER A 384 8.04 5.21 0.79
C SER A 384 7.03 5.08 -0.35
N TYR A 385 6.60 3.86 -0.68
CA TYR A 385 5.69 3.61 -1.81
C TYR A 385 4.33 4.28 -1.63
N LEU A 386 3.83 4.43 -0.39
CA LEU A 386 2.53 5.06 -0.14
C LEU A 386 2.55 6.52 -0.62
N PHE A 387 3.62 7.25 -0.31
CA PHE A 387 3.82 8.61 -0.78
C PHE A 387 3.94 8.68 -2.30
N LEU A 388 4.70 7.74 -2.90
CA LEU A 388 4.86 7.71 -4.35
C LEU A 388 3.55 7.39 -5.08
N LEU A 389 2.69 6.52 -4.53
CA LEU A 389 1.36 6.25 -5.09
C LEU A 389 0.47 7.50 -5.09
N VAL A 390 0.50 8.30 -4.02
CA VAL A 390 -0.24 9.57 -3.95
C VAL A 390 0.35 10.60 -4.91
N LEU A 391 1.68 10.73 -4.97
CA LEU A 391 2.37 11.60 -5.95
C LEU A 391 2.01 11.21 -7.39
N LEU A 392 2.00 9.91 -7.72
CA LEU A 392 1.57 9.43 -9.03
C LEU A 392 0.14 9.85 -9.33
N ALA A 393 -0.78 9.71 -8.38
CA ALA A 393 -2.16 10.11 -8.57
C ALA A 393 -2.29 11.60 -8.93
N VAL A 394 -1.59 12.46 -8.19
CA VAL A 394 -1.63 13.92 -8.37
C VAL A 394 -0.96 14.35 -9.68
N HIS A 395 0.30 13.95 -9.89
CA HIS A 395 1.10 14.42 -11.02
C HIS A 395 0.68 13.77 -12.34
N ALA A 396 0.30 12.48 -12.35
CA ALA A 396 -0.23 11.86 -13.56
C ALA A 396 -1.56 12.53 -13.98
N TYR A 397 -2.40 12.92 -13.02
CA TYR A 397 -3.63 13.66 -13.29
C TYR A 397 -3.34 15.06 -13.84
N SER A 398 -2.43 15.81 -13.22
CA SER A 398 -1.99 17.12 -13.71
C SER A 398 -1.57 17.05 -15.18
N TYR A 399 -0.68 16.11 -15.53
CA TYR A 399 -0.21 15.91 -16.91
C TYR A 399 -1.34 15.50 -17.88
N TYR A 400 -2.22 14.60 -17.47
CA TYR A 400 -3.26 14.08 -18.35
C TYR A 400 -4.27 15.16 -18.76
N ASN A 401 -4.60 16.10 -17.86
CA ASN A 401 -5.54 17.19 -18.17
C ASN A 401 -4.89 18.39 -18.87
N SER A 402 -3.59 18.63 -18.66
CA SER A 402 -2.87 19.72 -19.33
C SER A 402 -2.44 19.37 -20.76
N SER A 403 -2.49 18.08 -21.14
CA SER A 403 -2.12 17.64 -22.49
C SER A 403 -3.14 18.12 -23.55
N PRO A 404 -2.70 18.82 -24.62
CA PRO A 404 -3.58 19.38 -25.66
C PRO A 404 -4.51 18.37 -26.34
N ARG A 405 -4.14 17.07 -26.36
CA ARG A 405 -4.97 16.01 -26.97
C ARG A 405 -6.27 15.72 -26.20
N ASN A 406 -6.42 16.24 -24.98
CA ASN A 406 -7.59 15.98 -24.11
C ASN A 406 -8.41 17.24 -23.80
N ILE A 407 -8.00 18.42 -24.29
CA ILE A 407 -8.78 19.67 -24.18
C ILE A 407 -9.93 19.69 -25.20
N ILE A 408 -9.91 18.76 -26.16
CA ILE A 408 -10.97 18.55 -27.15
C ILE A 408 -11.66 17.22 -26.82
N LYS A 409 -12.43 17.17 -25.74
CA LYS A 409 -13.46 16.14 -25.51
C LYS A 409 -14.65 16.72 -24.79
#